data_AF-A0A8C8ZB21-F1
#
_entry.id   AF-A0A8C8ZB21-F1
#
_cell.length_a   1.000
_cell.length_b   1.000
_cell.length_c   1.000
_cell.angle_alpha   90.00
_cell.angle_beta   90.00
_cell.angle_gamma   90.00
#
_symmetry.space_group_name_H-M   'P 1'
#
loop_
_entity.id
_entity.type
_entity.pdbx_description
1 polymer ?
#
loop_
_entity_poly.entity_id
_entity_poly.type
_entity_poly.pdbx_seq_one_letter_code
_entity_poly.pdbx_strand_id
1 'polypeptide(L)'
;VMRAWVLFSAVLWYLAGVKIYVKLHQDTPVLICMDVKHAKKEIVDPTYMWIGPNENTLTGNHRLNITQTGELIVKDFVEPLSGLYTCTFSYKTVKAETQEEKIVKKRYDFLIFAYREPDYSYQMAVRFTTKSCAGSYNDLLFRVLRKILDNLMSDLSCHVIEPSYKCHSVEIPEHGLVHELFIAFQVNPFAPGWRGTCNQTVDCEDITNHNVLQARNRIEEFFRSQADIFSHSFNKTLPAMHFVNHSFQVERLDTCRPGFGKNEGLHSNCASCCVVCSPGTFSPDVAVICQSCISIHVYGAKSCPTSNKNQQYKD
;
A
#
# COMPACT_ATOMS: atom_id res chain seq x y z
N VAL A 1 -4.38 -29.05 -27.99
CA VAL A 1 -3.38 -28.06 -27.52
C VAL A 1 -3.66 -26.63 -28.03
N MET A 2 -4.15 -26.42 -29.27
CA MET A 2 -4.48 -25.06 -29.77
C MET A 2 -5.67 -24.36 -29.08
N ARG A 3 -6.68 -25.09 -28.58
CA ARG A 3 -7.86 -24.48 -27.92
C ARG A 3 -7.53 -23.79 -26.58
N ALA A 4 -6.53 -24.28 -25.85
CA ALA A 4 -6.11 -23.68 -24.57
C ALA A 4 -5.39 -22.35 -24.78
N TRP A 5 -4.60 -22.22 -25.85
CA TRP A 5 -3.89 -20.98 -26.19
C TRP A 5 -4.83 -19.88 -26.67
N VAL A 6 -5.89 -20.23 -27.43
CA VAL A 6 -6.91 -19.25 -27.86
C VAL A 6 -7.73 -18.75 -26.66
N LEU A 7 -8.05 -19.62 -25.69
CA LEU A 7 -8.71 -19.20 -24.44
C LEU A 7 -7.78 -18.34 -23.57
N PHE A 8 -6.49 -18.69 -23.43
CA PHE A 8 -5.53 -17.86 -22.71
C PHE A 8 -5.31 -16.50 -23.39
N SER A 9 -5.25 -16.45 -24.72
CA SER A 9 -5.14 -15.22 -25.50
C SER A 9 -6.40 -14.37 -25.43
N ALA A 10 -7.59 -14.99 -25.46
CA ALA A 10 -8.86 -14.28 -25.32
C ALA A 10 -9.03 -13.73 -23.90
N VAL A 11 -8.67 -14.50 -22.87
CA VAL A 11 -8.66 -14.05 -21.46
C VAL A 11 -7.63 -12.93 -21.25
N LEU A 12 -6.44 -13.00 -21.86
CA LEU A 12 -5.46 -11.91 -21.81
C LEU A 12 -5.93 -10.65 -22.55
N TRP A 13 -6.66 -10.79 -23.67
CA TRP A 13 -7.24 -9.65 -24.39
C TRP A 13 -8.46 -9.04 -23.67
N TYR A 14 -9.25 -9.84 -22.94
CA TYR A 14 -10.32 -9.36 -22.06
C TYR A 14 -9.81 -8.53 -20.87
N LEU A 15 -8.51 -8.62 -20.53
CA LEU A 15 -7.88 -7.89 -19.44
C LEU A 15 -7.31 -6.52 -19.87
N ALA A 16 -7.55 -6.08 -21.11
CA ALA A 16 -7.16 -4.74 -21.60
C ALA A 16 -8.15 -3.62 -21.20
N GLY A 17 -8.84 -3.78 -20.06
CA GLY A 17 -9.66 -2.72 -19.47
C GLY A 17 -8.79 -1.63 -18.85
N VAL A 18 -9.30 -0.39 -18.80
CA VAL A 18 -8.61 0.71 -18.10
C VAL A 18 -8.61 0.38 -16.61
N LYS A 19 -7.43 0.23 -16.01
CA LYS A 19 -7.26 0.01 -14.57
C LYS A 19 -7.34 1.33 -13.81
N ILE A 20 -8.27 1.43 -12.88
CA ILE A 20 -8.51 2.61 -12.05
C ILE A 20 -8.32 2.21 -10.59
N TYR A 21 -7.57 3.02 -9.85
CA TYR A 21 -7.29 2.80 -8.43
C TYR A 21 -7.97 3.89 -7.63
N VAL A 22 -8.76 3.50 -6.63
CA VAL A 22 -9.53 4.41 -5.79
C VAL A 22 -9.12 4.19 -4.35
N LYS A 23 -8.67 5.24 -3.66
CA LYS A 23 -8.34 5.15 -2.23
C LYS A 23 -9.64 4.87 -1.48
N LEU A 24 -9.60 4.01 -0.46
CA LEU A 24 -10.79 3.72 0.36
C LEU A 24 -11.47 5.00 0.85
N HIS A 25 -12.80 4.95 0.91
CA HIS A 25 -13.66 6.04 1.37
C HIS A 25 -13.56 7.33 0.54
N GLN A 26 -12.96 7.27 -0.65
CA GLN A 26 -13.01 8.35 -1.64
C GLN A 26 -13.99 8.01 -2.75
N ASP A 27 -14.38 9.04 -3.49
CA ASP A 27 -15.19 8.90 -4.70
C ASP A 27 -14.30 8.51 -5.89
N THR A 28 -14.85 7.74 -6.83
CA THR A 28 -14.15 7.48 -8.09
C THR A 28 -13.92 8.78 -8.87
N PRO A 29 -12.90 8.83 -9.75
CA PRO A 29 -12.93 9.81 -10.83
C PRO A 29 -14.21 9.65 -11.66
N VAL A 30 -14.61 10.71 -12.37
CA VAL A 30 -15.77 10.66 -13.27
C VAL A 30 -15.47 9.68 -14.41
N LEU A 31 -16.23 8.59 -14.47
CA LEU A 31 -16.12 7.59 -15.52
C LEU A 31 -17.04 7.98 -16.67
N ILE A 32 -16.49 8.13 -17.86
CA ILE A 32 -17.24 8.60 -19.03
C ILE A 32 -17.51 7.43 -19.96
N CYS A 33 -18.79 7.17 -20.25
CA CYS A 33 -19.22 6.11 -21.17
C CYS A 33 -19.08 6.50 -22.65
N MET A 34 -17.92 7.04 -23.04
CA MET A 34 -17.69 7.48 -24.41
C MET A 34 -16.20 7.63 -24.71
N ASP A 35 -15.80 7.37 -25.95
CA ASP A 35 -14.45 7.71 -26.42
C ASP A 35 -14.34 9.19 -26.85
N VAL A 36 -13.10 9.68 -26.93
CA VAL A 36 -12.78 11.05 -27.33
C VAL A 36 -13.28 11.38 -28.74
N LYS A 37 -13.43 10.38 -29.63
CA LYS A 37 -13.86 10.61 -31.03
C LYS A 37 -15.35 10.91 -31.10
N HIS A 38 -16.17 10.23 -30.30
CA HIS A 38 -17.61 10.44 -30.24
C HIS A 38 -17.95 11.67 -29.39
N ALA A 39 -17.19 11.96 -28.33
CA ALA A 39 -17.40 13.15 -27.51
C ALA A 39 -17.25 14.48 -28.28
N LYS A 40 -16.60 14.46 -29.46
CA LYS A 40 -16.40 15.61 -30.34
C LYS A 40 -17.37 15.67 -31.52
N LYS A 41 -18.40 14.83 -31.54
CA LYS A 41 -19.38 14.75 -32.62
C LYS A 41 -20.78 14.96 -32.07
N GLU A 42 -21.66 15.44 -32.93
CA GLU A 42 -23.09 15.39 -32.66
C GLU A 42 -23.57 13.93 -32.70
N ILE A 43 -24.38 13.56 -31.71
CA ILE A 43 -24.85 12.19 -31.52
C ILE A 43 -26.37 12.24 -31.38
N VAL A 44 -27.06 11.48 -32.23
CA VAL A 44 -28.52 11.41 -32.22
C VAL A 44 -28.98 10.35 -31.23
N ASP A 45 -29.92 10.73 -30.36
CA ASP A 45 -30.57 9.88 -29.36
C ASP A 45 -29.60 8.99 -28.55
N PRO A 46 -28.59 9.58 -27.87
CA PRO A 46 -27.65 8.79 -27.08
C PRO A 46 -28.33 8.14 -25.88
N THR A 47 -27.95 6.89 -25.60
CA THR A 47 -28.39 6.13 -24.43
C THR A 47 -27.19 5.44 -23.80
N TYR A 48 -27.20 5.38 -22.47
CA TYR A 48 -26.10 4.87 -21.67
C TYR A 48 -26.61 3.87 -20.65
N MET A 49 -25.96 2.72 -20.56
CA MET A 49 -26.32 1.66 -19.61
C MET A 49 -25.06 1.14 -18.95
N TRP A 50 -25.01 1.28 -17.63
CA TRP A 50 -23.90 0.79 -16.80
C TRP A 50 -24.24 -0.55 -16.15
N ILE A 51 -23.27 -1.44 -16.10
CA ILE A 51 -23.30 -2.73 -15.41
C ILE A 51 -22.12 -2.73 -14.42
N GLY A 52 -22.41 -3.05 -13.16
CA GLY A 52 -21.41 -3.09 -12.10
C GLY A 52 -20.67 -4.42 -11.98
N PRO A 53 -19.77 -4.54 -10.99
CA PRO A 53 -18.93 -5.72 -10.78
C PRO A 53 -19.71 -6.98 -10.42
N ASN A 54 -20.94 -6.82 -9.91
CA ASN A 54 -21.85 -7.93 -9.58
C ASN A 54 -22.79 -8.29 -10.75
N GLU A 55 -22.46 -7.89 -11.98
CA GLU A 55 -23.23 -8.13 -13.20
C GLU A 55 -24.65 -7.51 -13.24
N ASN A 56 -24.99 -6.70 -12.24
CA ASN A 56 -26.27 -6.00 -12.18
C ASN A 56 -26.21 -4.64 -12.89
N THR A 57 -27.30 -4.30 -13.58
CA THR A 57 -27.50 -2.94 -14.13
C THR A 57 -27.50 -1.91 -13.00
N LEU A 58 -26.69 -0.87 -13.15
CA LEU A 58 -26.57 0.19 -12.16
C LEU A 58 -27.66 1.24 -12.37
N THR A 59 -28.27 1.64 -11.26
CA THR A 59 -29.19 2.77 -11.18
C THR A 59 -28.71 3.75 -10.12
N GLY A 60 -29.03 5.03 -10.29
CA GLY A 60 -28.61 6.07 -9.34
C GLY A 60 -29.14 5.81 -7.94
N ASN A 61 -28.28 5.97 -6.93
CA ASN A 61 -28.62 5.82 -5.52
C ASN A 61 -27.66 6.65 -4.63
N HIS A 62 -27.74 6.50 -3.31
CA HIS A 62 -26.91 7.25 -2.36
C HIS A 62 -25.39 7.08 -2.59
N ARG A 63 -24.92 5.94 -3.14
CA ARG A 63 -23.52 5.67 -3.48
C ARG A 63 -23.20 5.78 -4.96
N LEU A 64 -24.20 5.83 -5.85
CA LEU A 64 -24.00 5.85 -7.29
C LEU A 64 -24.62 7.10 -7.88
N ASN A 65 -23.78 7.98 -8.42
CA ASN A 65 -24.25 9.09 -9.24
C ASN A 65 -24.10 8.71 -10.72
N ILE A 66 -25.22 8.66 -11.43
CA ILE A 66 -25.26 8.35 -12.86
C ILE A 66 -25.98 9.50 -13.56
N THR A 67 -25.32 10.12 -14.53
CA THR A 67 -25.88 11.24 -15.28
C THR A 67 -26.56 10.77 -16.57
N GLN A 68 -27.47 11.58 -17.09
CA GLN A 68 -28.10 11.33 -18.40
C GLN A 68 -27.11 11.40 -19.57
N THR A 69 -25.94 12.02 -19.35
CA THR A 69 -24.84 12.10 -20.32
C THR A 69 -23.90 10.89 -20.27
N GLY A 70 -24.20 9.88 -19.43
CA GLY A 70 -23.44 8.64 -19.38
C GLY A 70 -22.22 8.67 -18.46
N GLU A 71 -22.17 9.62 -17.53
CA GLU A 71 -21.12 9.67 -16.51
C GLU A 71 -21.50 8.82 -15.29
N LEU A 72 -20.51 8.19 -14.66
CA LEU A 72 -20.65 7.41 -13.44
C LEU A 72 -19.63 7.88 -12.39
N ILE A 73 -20.11 8.13 -11.17
CA ILE A 73 -19.29 8.30 -9.97
C ILE A 73 -19.77 7.31 -8.91
N VAL A 74 -18.86 6.50 -8.37
CA VAL A 74 -19.12 5.65 -7.21
C VAL A 74 -18.55 6.35 -5.98
N LYS A 75 -19.42 6.63 -5.01
CA LYS A 75 -19.07 7.35 -3.78
C LYS A 75 -18.68 6.38 -2.67
N ASP A 76 -17.83 6.86 -1.75
CA ASP A 76 -17.40 6.11 -0.57
C ASP A 76 -16.93 4.69 -0.95
N PHE A 77 -15.90 4.63 -1.79
CA PHE A 77 -15.45 3.39 -2.39
C PHE A 77 -14.87 2.42 -1.35
N VAL A 78 -15.37 1.19 -1.34
CA VAL A 78 -14.98 0.12 -0.40
C VAL A 78 -14.62 -1.15 -1.16
N GLU A 79 -13.97 -2.10 -0.48
CA GLU A 79 -13.38 -3.30 -1.09
C GLU A 79 -14.34 -4.07 -2.00
N PRO A 80 -15.59 -4.38 -1.59
CA PRO A 80 -16.53 -5.17 -2.41
C PRO A 80 -17.05 -4.44 -3.65
N LEU A 81 -16.80 -3.12 -3.78
CA LEU A 81 -17.14 -2.36 -4.98
C LEU A 81 -16.06 -2.48 -6.06
N SER A 82 -14.94 -3.13 -5.78
CA SER A 82 -13.91 -3.41 -6.77
C SER A 82 -14.40 -4.42 -7.82
N GLY A 83 -13.89 -4.30 -9.04
CA GLY A 83 -14.17 -5.22 -10.14
C GLY A 83 -14.46 -4.52 -11.46
N LEU A 84 -15.12 -5.26 -12.36
CA LEU A 84 -15.38 -4.83 -13.73
C LEU A 84 -16.66 -3.99 -13.81
N TYR A 85 -16.52 -2.75 -14.23
CA TYR A 85 -17.62 -1.87 -14.60
C TYR A 85 -17.68 -1.79 -16.12
N THR A 86 -18.84 -2.13 -16.68
CA THR A 86 -19.07 -2.10 -18.13
C THR A 86 -20.08 -1.02 -18.44
N CYS A 87 -19.80 -0.18 -19.43
CA CYS A 87 -20.81 0.68 -20.01
C CYS A 87 -21.13 0.33 -21.46
N THR A 88 -22.43 0.33 -21.78
CA THR A 88 -22.95 0.26 -23.14
C THR A 88 -23.47 1.63 -23.56
N PHE A 89 -22.78 2.25 -24.51
CA PHE A 89 -23.20 3.47 -25.18
C PHE A 89 -23.89 3.13 -26.49
N SER A 90 -25.15 3.53 -26.66
CA SER A 90 -25.89 3.33 -27.91
C SER A 90 -26.36 4.66 -28.48
N TYR A 91 -26.29 4.81 -29.80
CA TYR A 91 -26.73 6.01 -30.52
C TYR A 91 -27.32 5.65 -31.87
N LYS A 92 -28.05 6.58 -32.47
CA LYS A 92 -28.60 6.42 -33.82
C LYS A 92 -27.73 7.08 -34.88
N THR A 93 -27.66 6.42 -36.02
CA THR A 93 -27.20 7.00 -37.30
C THR A 93 -28.42 7.13 -38.20
N VAL A 94 -28.66 8.33 -38.72
CA VAL A 94 -29.81 8.64 -39.57
C VAL A 94 -29.30 9.01 -40.96
N LYS A 95 -29.78 8.32 -41.99
CA LYS A 95 -29.53 8.74 -43.37
C LYS A 95 -30.50 9.87 -43.72
N ALA A 96 -29.97 11.08 -43.92
CA ALA A 96 -30.80 12.27 -44.15
C ALA A 96 -31.79 12.10 -45.32
N GLU A 97 -31.36 11.41 -46.39
CA GLU A 97 -32.14 11.22 -47.62
C GLU A 97 -33.31 10.23 -47.47
N THR A 98 -33.11 9.14 -46.71
CA THR A 98 -34.07 8.04 -46.62
C THR A 98 -34.81 7.98 -45.29
N GLN A 99 -34.41 8.81 -44.31
CA GLN A 99 -34.86 8.74 -42.91
C GLN A 99 -34.63 7.35 -42.27
N GLU A 100 -33.73 6.54 -42.85
CA GLU A 100 -33.41 5.22 -42.34
C GLU A 100 -32.56 5.37 -41.06
N GLU A 101 -33.11 4.88 -39.95
CA GLU A 101 -32.44 4.87 -38.65
C GLU A 101 -31.72 3.55 -38.40
N LYS A 102 -30.47 3.62 -37.96
CA LYS A 102 -29.70 2.47 -37.50
C LYS A 102 -29.09 2.73 -36.13
N ILE A 103 -29.32 1.82 -35.19
CA ILE A 103 -28.74 1.86 -33.84
C ILE A 103 -27.34 1.24 -33.86
N VAL A 104 -26.37 1.99 -33.35
CA VAL A 104 -24.99 1.56 -33.13
C VAL A 104 -24.75 1.43 -31.63
N LYS A 105 -24.13 0.33 -31.20
CA LYS A 105 -23.75 0.09 -29.80
C LYS A 105 -22.24 -0.02 -29.65
N LYS A 106 -21.71 0.57 -28.58
CA LYS A 106 -20.30 0.51 -28.18
C LYS A 106 -20.21 0.11 -26.72
N ARG A 107 -19.18 -0.66 -26.40
CA ARG A 107 -18.90 -1.16 -25.05
C ARG A 107 -17.58 -0.60 -24.56
N TYR A 108 -17.55 -0.16 -23.31
CA TYR A 108 -16.36 0.33 -22.61
C TYR A 108 -16.24 -0.38 -21.27
N ASP A 109 -15.05 -0.90 -20.97
CA ASP A 109 -14.76 -1.70 -19.78
C ASP A 109 -13.74 -0.98 -18.88
N PHE A 110 -14.08 -0.83 -17.61
CA PHE A 110 -13.28 -0.19 -16.57
C PHE A 110 -13.04 -1.20 -15.44
N LEU A 111 -11.79 -1.46 -15.11
CA LEU A 111 -11.44 -2.35 -14.01
C LEU A 111 -11.02 -1.49 -12.82
N ILE A 112 -11.85 -1.46 -11.79
CA ILE A 112 -11.67 -0.55 -10.65
C ILE A 112 -11.22 -1.33 -9.43
N PHE A 113 -10.19 -0.85 -8.74
CA PHE A 113 -9.63 -1.47 -7.55
C PHE A 113 -9.62 -0.49 -6.38
N ALA A 114 -10.08 -0.96 -5.22
CA ALA A 114 -9.82 -0.29 -3.96
C ALA A 114 -8.32 -0.43 -3.62
N TYR A 115 -7.72 0.66 -3.16
CA TYR A 115 -6.37 0.62 -2.61
C TYR A 115 -6.27 1.44 -1.32
N ARG A 116 -5.15 1.24 -0.65
CA ARG A 116 -4.69 1.99 0.50
C ARG A 116 -3.18 2.22 0.40
N GLU A 117 -2.66 3.24 1.07
CA GLU A 117 -1.22 3.29 1.29
C GLU A 117 -0.82 2.17 2.25
N PRO A 118 0.36 1.57 2.11
CA PRO A 118 0.86 0.65 3.13
C PRO A 118 1.00 1.37 4.47
N ASP A 119 0.68 0.66 5.55
CA ASP A 119 1.23 1.00 6.86
C ASP A 119 2.73 0.68 6.82
N TYR A 120 3.58 1.46 7.49
CA TYR A 120 5.01 1.15 7.49
C TYR A 120 5.74 1.49 8.77
N SER A 121 6.87 0.82 8.91
CA SER A 121 7.83 1.01 9.99
C SER A 121 9.23 1.13 9.38
N TYR A 122 10.18 1.59 10.18
CA TYR A 122 11.57 1.67 9.74
C TYR A 122 12.44 0.72 10.56
N GLN A 123 13.09 -0.22 9.88
CA GLN A 123 14.21 -0.95 10.43
C GLN A 123 15.45 -0.06 10.37
N MET A 124 16.13 0.10 11.50
CA MET A 124 17.30 0.96 11.61
C MET A 124 18.48 0.20 12.20
N ALA A 125 19.68 0.57 11.78
CA ALA A 125 20.92 0.08 12.36
C ALA A 125 21.96 1.19 12.47
N VAL A 126 22.77 1.15 13.54
CA VAL A 126 23.89 2.06 13.78
C VAL A 126 25.06 1.31 14.39
N ARG A 127 26.25 1.88 14.27
CA ARG A 127 27.45 1.39 14.96
C ARG A 127 28.03 2.43 15.91
N PHE A 128 28.50 1.95 17.05
CA PHE A 128 29.24 2.73 18.03
C PHE A 128 30.56 2.04 18.33
N THR A 129 31.65 2.79 18.46
CA THR A 129 32.89 2.24 19.00
C THR A 129 32.75 1.93 20.49
N THR A 130 33.55 0.99 20.97
CA THR A 130 33.70 0.71 22.40
C THR A 130 35.13 0.29 22.72
N LYS A 131 35.54 0.45 23.97
CA LYS A 131 36.85 -0.01 24.44
C LYS A 131 36.95 -1.52 24.53
N SER A 132 35.84 -2.21 24.78
CA SER A 132 35.82 -3.64 25.01
C SER A 132 34.41 -4.20 24.79
N CYS A 133 34.32 -5.39 24.23
CA CYS A 133 33.07 -6.15 24.20
C CYS A 133 32.69 -6.73 25.58
N ALA A 134 33.64 -6.81 26.51
CA ALA A 134 33.39 -7.20 27.89
C ALA A 134 33.18 -5.94 28.76
N GLY A 135 32.05 -5.88 29.48
CA GLY A 135 31.78 -4.87 30.50
C GLY A 135 30.37 -4.28 30.46
N SER A 136 29.93 -3.70 31.58
CA SER A 136 28.58 -3.15 31.78
C SER A 136 28.35 -1.77 31.14
N TYR A 137 29.40 -1.11 30.64
CA TYR A 137 29.28 0.19 29.98
C TYR A 137 28.51 0.10 28.65
N ASN A 138 28.60 -1.04 27.94
CA ASN A 138 27.85 -1.27 26.70
C ASN A 138 26.34 -1.28 26.97
N ASP A 139 25.91 -1.95 28.05
CA ASP A 139 24.52 -1.94 28.50
C ASP A 139 24.04 -0.54 28.90
N LEU A 140 24.90 0.23 29.57
CA LEU A 140 24.59 1.60 29.96
C LEU A 140 24.38 2.48 28.72
N LEU A 141 25.29 2.44 27.75
CA LEU A 141 25.16 3.18 26.50
C LEU A 141 23.88 2.81 25.78
N PHE A 142 23.62 1.52 25.60
CA PHE A 142 22.43 1.03 24.93
C PHE A 142 21.13 1.50 25.61
N ARG A 143 21.08 1.45 26.94
CA ARG A 143 19.94 1.95 27.73
C ARG A 143 19.75 3.46 27.59
N VAL A 144 20.84 4.24 27.57
CA VAL A 144 20.77 5.70 27.39
C VAL A 144 20.34 6.05 25.98
N LEU A 145 20.90 5.40 24.97
CA LEU A 145 20.52 5.60 23.57
C LEU A 145 19.03 5.32 23.37
N ARG A 146 18.52 4.22 23.92
CA ARG A 146 17.07 3.92 23.88
C ARG A 146 16.23 5.06 24.42
N LYS A 147 16.57 5.61 25.60
CA LYS A 147 15.84 6.75 26.18
C LYS A 147 15.91 7.99 25.30
N ILE A 148 17.05 8.25 24.66
CA ILE A 148 17.20 9.37 23.72
C ILE A 148 16.28 9.16 22.52
N LEU A 149 16.29 7.97 21.91
CA LEU A 149 15.43 7.64 20.76
C LEU A 149 13.94 7.76 21.12
N ASP A 150 13.52 7.24 22.27
CA ASP A 150 12.14 7.36 22.75
C ASP A 150 11.74 8.84 22.95
N ASN A 151 12.64 9.66 23.52
CA ASN A 151 12.39 11.10 23.71
C ASN A 151 12.29 11.87 22.39
N LEU A 152 13.08 11.51 21.37
CA LEU A 152 13.03 12.17 20.04
C LEU A 152 11.66 12.05 19.37
N MET A 153 10.88 11.04 19.75
CA MET A 153 9.62 10.68 19.10
C MET A 153 8.41 10.70 20.05
N SER A 154 8.58 11.18 21.29
CA SER A 154 7.56 11.04 22.35
C SER A 154 6.21 11.68 22.03
N ASP A 155 6.21 12.72 21.19
CA ASP A 155 5.03 13.45 20.72
C ASP A 155 4.38 12.83 19.47
N LEU A 156 5.05 11.88 18.81
CA LEU A 156 4.63 11.34 17.51
C LEU A 156 3.80 10.05 17.65
N SER A 157 3.49 9.60 18.86
CA SER A 157 2.86 8.28 19.09
C SER A 157 3.62 7.11 18.43
N CYS A 158 4.92 7.28 18.23
CA CYS A 158 5.83 6.27 17.72
C CYS A 158 6.63 5.68 18.88
N HIS A 159 7.15 4.47 18.72
CA HIS A 159 8.03 3.87 19.71
C HIS A 159 9.07 2.94 19.08
N VAL A 160 10.15 2.72 19.83
CA VAL A 160 11.18 1.74 19.46
C VAL A 160 10.74 0.34 19.89
N ILE A 161 10.75 -0.61 18.95
CA ILE A 161 10.51 -2.03 19.20
C ILE A 161 11.74 -2.86 18.83
N GLU A 162 11.81 -4.04 19.45
CA GLU A 162 12.87 -5.03 19.25
C GLU A 162 14.31 -4.46 19.26
N PRO A 163 14.64 -3.49 20.14
CA PRO A 163 15.99 -2.95 20.16
C PRO A 163 16.94 -4.04 20.64
N SER A 164 18.06 -4.20 19.93
CA SER A 164 19.11 -5.16 20.29
C SER A 164 20.49 -4.61 19.92
N TYR A 165 21.52 -5.17 20.56
CA TYR A 165 22.89 -4.89 20.17
C TYR A 165 23.76 -6.15 20.23
N LYS A 166 24.80 -6.18 19.40
CA LYS A 166 25.89 -7.16 19.46
C LYS A 166 27.22 -6.45 19.41
N CYS A 167 28.23 -6.96 20.10
CA CYS A 167 29.58 -6.42 20.04
C CYS A 167 30.49 -7.31 19.21
N HIS A 168 31.29 -6.70 18.35
CA HIS A 168 32.23 -7.39 17.47
C HIS A 168 33.58 -6.69 17.48
N SER A 169 34.65 -7.47 17.30
CA SER A 169 35.97 -6.94 16.97
C SER A 169 36.04 -6.79 15.45
N VAL A 170 36.30 -5.57 14.99
CA VAL A 170 36.36 -5.20 13.58
C VAL A 170 37.80 -4.77 13.28
N GLU A 171 38.40 -5.40 12.27
CA GLU A 171 39.68 -4.97 11.75
C GLU A 171 39.44 -3.86 10.72
N ILE A 172 39.89 -2.65 11.02
CA ILE A 172 39.80 -1.50 10.13
C ILE A 172 41.15 -1.34 9.40
N PRO A 173 41.16 -1.28 8.06
CA PRO A 173 42.38 -1.01 7.30
C PRO A 173 43.11 0.21 7.86
N GLU A 174 44.42 0.10 8.05
CA GLU A 174 45.30 1.17 8.56
C GLU A 174 45.06 1.60 10.03
N HIS A 175 43.96 1.20 10.66
CA HIS A 175 43.57 1.62 12.01
C HIS A 175 43.56 0.45 13.03
N GLY A 176 43.78 -0.77 12.54
CA GLY A 176 43.93 -1.98 13.37
C GLY A 176 42.61 -2.51 13.90
N LEU A 177 42.71 -3.34 14.95
CA LEU A 177 41.56 -3.99 15.57
C LEU A 177 40.85 -3.03 16.54
N VAL A 178 39.57 -2.78 16.30
CA VAL A 178 38.69 -2.00 17.20
C VAL A 178 37.48 -2.82 17.61
N HIS A 179 36.82 -2.45 18.70
CA HIS A 179 35.55 -3.05 19.08
C HIS A 179 34.39 -2.12 18.72
N GLU A 180 33.36 -2.65 18.08
CA GLU A 180 32.15 -1.92 17.69
C GLU A 180 30.89 -2.63 18.19
N LEU A 181 29.93 -1.82 18.62
CA LEU A 181 28.56 -2.21 18.95
C LEU A 181 27.69 -2.02 17.72
N PHE A 182 27.12 -3.10 17.23
CA PHE A 182 26.15 -3.14 16.16
C PHE A 182 24.77 -3.12 16.80
N ILE A 183 24.09 -1.98 16.68
CA ILE A 183 22.79 -1.74 17.30
C ILE A 183 21.74 -1.77 16.19
N ALA A 184 20.67 -2.53 16.41
CA ALA A 184 19.54 -2.59 15.50
C ALA A 184 18.24 -2.40 16.28
N PHE A 185 17.28 -1.71 15.68
CA PHE A 185 15.97 -1.45 16.28
C PHE A 185 14.97 -1.10 15.19
N GLN A 186 13.67 -1.20 15.50
CA GLN A 186 12.61 -0.81 14.58
C GLN A 186 11.80 0.34 15.19
N VAL A 187 11.42 1.30 14.36
CA VAL A 187 10.53 2.41 14.73
C VAL A 187 9.13 2.10 14.22
N ASN A 188 8.20 1.96 15.15
CA ASN A 188 6.83 1.55 14.87
C ASN A 188 5.83 2.69 15.18
N PRO A 189 4.89 3.01 14.26
CA PRO A 189 3.91 4.09 14.43
C PRO A 189 2.80 3.81 15.45
N PHE A 190 2.71 2.58 15.96
CA PHE A 190 1.57 2.11 16.75
C PHE A 190 1.89 2.03 18.24
N ALA A 191 2.48 3.09 18.82
CA ALA A 191 2.74 3.15 20.26
C ALA A 191 1.44 3.14 21.08
N PRO A 192 1.46 2.72 22.36
CA PRO A 192 0.26 2.76 23.21
C PRO A 192 -0.42 4.13 23.17
N GLY A 193 -1.71 4.15 22.81
CA GLY A 193 -2.49 5.39 22.68
C GLY A 193 -2.53 6.00 21.27
N TRP A 194 -1.81 5.45 20.28
CA TRP A 194 -1.76 6.00 18.90
C TRP A 194 -3.13 6.24 18.26
N ARG A 195 -4.13 5.41 18.59
CA ARG A 195 -5.49 5.53 18.06
C ARG A 195 -6.19 6.82 18.50
N GLY A 196 -5.79 7.41 19.64
CA GLY A 196 -6.29 8.70 20.10
C GLY A 196 -5.85 9.86 19.21
N THR A 197 -4.72 9.73 18.53
CA THR A 197 -4.10 10.78 17.70
C THR A 197 -4.87 11.07 16.42
N CYS A 198 -5.70 10.14 15.95
CA CYS A 198 -6.50 10.31 14.74
C CYS A 198 -7.99 10.61 15.01
N ASN A 199 -8.37 11.04 16.22
CA ASN A 199 -9.75 11.45 16.55
C ASN A 199 -10.83 10.43 16.13
N GLN A 200 -10.50 9.13 16.12
CA GLN A 200 -11.39 8.04 15.70
C GLN A 200 -11.87 8.12 14.23
N THR A 201 -11.13 8.80 13.34
CA THR A 201 -11.40 8.67 11.89
C THR A 201 -11.34 7.21 11.47
N VAL A 202 -12.16 6.84 10.48
CA VAL A 202 -12.17 5.47 9.90
C VAL A 202 -10.81 5.13 9.30
N ASP A 203 -10.08 6.14 8.82
CA ASP A 203 -8.75 5.99 8.27
C ASP A 203 -7.73 6.87 9.00
N CYS A 204 -6.83 6.24 9.76
CA CYS A 204 -5.74 6.89 10.51
C CYS A 204 -4.38 6.79 9.80
N GLU A 205 -4.35 6.14 8.63
CA GLU A 205 -3.14 5.81 7.86
C GLU A 205 -2.28 7.05 7.57
N ASP A 206 -2.90 8.14 7.12
CA ASP A 206 -2.18 9.38 6.78
C ASP A 206 -1.45 9.98 7.99
N ILE A 207 -2.07 9.91 9.18
CA ILE A 207 -1.48 10.42 10.43
C ILE A 207 -0.35 9.51 10.91
N THR A 208 -0.57 8.18 10.93
CA THR A 208 0.45 7.23 11.36
C THR A 208 1.67 7.25 10.45
N ASN A 209 1.44 7.34 9.13
CA ASN A 209 2.51 7.42 8.13
C ASN A 209 3.26 8.75 8.20
N HIS A 210 2.57 9.87 8.43
CA HIS A 210 3.24 11.16 8.67
C HIS A 210 4.15 11.11 9.91
N ASN A 211 3.63 10.59 11.02
CA ASN A 211 4.35 10.54 12.29
C ASN A 211 5.61 9.66 12.22
N VAL A 212 5.53 8.48 11.59
CA VAL A 212 6.70 7.59 11.49
C VAL A 212 7.76 8.14 10.55
N LEU A 213 7.36 8.86 9.50
CA LEU A 213 8.29 9.58 8.62
C LEU A 213 9.01 10.70 9.39
N GLN A 214 8.27 11.47 10.19
CA GLN A 214 8.86 12.53 11.03
C GLN A 214 9.80 11.94 12.09
N ALA A 215 9.42 10.83 12.72
CA ALA A 215 10.26 10.09 13.66
C ALA A 215 11.58 9.65 13.03
N ARG A 216 11.52 9.08 11.81
CA ARG A 216 12.69 8.70 11.03
C ARG A 216 13.60 9.89 10.74
N ASN A 217 13.03 11.03 10.34
CA ASN A 217 13.82 12.24 10.05
C ASN A 217 14.51 12.79 11.31
N ARG A 218 13.85 12.79 12.47
CA ARG A 218 14.45 13.23 13.75
C ARG A 218 15.59 12.31 14.19
N ILE A 219 15.45 11.00 14.02
CA ILE A 219 16.51 10.05 14.35
C ILE A 219 17.70 10.19 13.39
N GLU A 220 17.44 10.37 12.10
CA GLU A 220 18.50 10.61 11.12
C GLU A 220 19.28 11.89 11.44
N GLU A 221 18.58 12.97 11.76
CA GLU A 221 19.21 14.23 12.16
C GLU A 221 20.02 14.07 13.45
N PHE A 222 19.51 13.31 14.43
CA PHE A 222 20.26 12.99 15.64
C PHE A 222 21.61 12.32 15.31
N PHE A 223 21.62 11.24 14.53
CA PHE A 223 22.87 10.54 14.19
C PHE A 223 23.79 11.37 13.28
N ARG A 224 23.23 12.16 12.36
CA ARG A 224 23.99 13.13 11.56
C ARG A 224 24.70 14.15 12.46
N SER A 225 24.00 14.71 13.45
CA SER A 225 24.60 15.66 14.39
C SER A 225 25.72 15.03 15.22
N GLN A 226 25.63 13.74 15.57
CA GLN A 226 26.71 13.04 16.25
C GLN A 226 27.97 12.99 15.37
N ALA A 227 27.84 12.67 14.08
CA ALA A 227 28.96 12.69 13.15
C ALA A 227 29.57 14.10 12.98
N ASP A 228 28.74 15.14 12.89
CA ASP A 228 29.20 16.52 12.72
C ASP A 228 29.99 17.06 13.91
N ILE A 229 29.56 16.75 15.13
CA ILE A 229 30.27 17.12 16.36
C ILE A 229 31.68 16.55 16.34
N PHE A 230 31.87 15.32 15.86
CA PHE A 230 33.18 14.69 15.78
C PHE A 230 34.05 15.24 14.65
N SER A 231 33.48 15.56 13.49
CA SER A 231 34.27 16.08 12.37
C SER A 231 34.83 17.50 12.61
N HIS A 232 34.14 18.32 13.41
CA HIS A 232 34.56 19.71 13.68
C HIS A 232 35.31 19.92 15.00
N SER A 233 35.44 18.88 15.84
CA SER A 233 36.15 18.97 17.13
C SER A 233 37.61 18.53 17.03
N PHE A 234 38.37 19.18 16.14
CA PHE A 234 39.78 18.89 15.81
C PHE A 234 40.78 18.83 16.99
N ASN A 235 40.40 19.27 18.19
CA ASN A 235 41.27 19.34 19.39
C ASN A 235 40.75 18.53 20.60
N LYS A 236 39.78 17.61 20.43
CA LYS A 236 39.27 16.79 21.54
C LYS A 236 39.69 15.33 21.40
N THR A 237 40.15 14.74 22.50
CA THR A 237 40.41 13.30 22.61
C THR A 237 39.13 12.54 22.29
N LEU A 238 39.22 11.62 21.34
CA LEU A 238 38.06 10.85 20.88
C LEU A 238 37.46 10.07 22.06
N PRO A 239 36.16 10.21 22.36
CA PRO A 239 35.53 9.47 23.43
C PRO A 239 35.68 7.97 23.22
N ALA A 240 35.84 7.26 24.33
CA ALA A 240 35.93 5.80 24.37
C ALA A 240 34.75 5.07 23.68
N MET A 241 33.60 5.73 23.59
CA MET A 241 32.42 5.27 22.89
C MET A 241 31.84 6.42 22.08
N HIS A 242 31.77 6.28 20.76
CA HIS A 242 31.23 7.30 19.87
C HIS A 242 30.58 6.67 18.64
N PHE A 243 29.68 7.41 17.99
CA PHE A 243 29.01 6.98 16.77
C PHE A 243 30.02 6.82 15.63
N VAL A 244 29.94 5.70 14.91
CA VAL A 244 30.75 5.44 13.71
C VAL A 244 30.09 6.16 12.53
N ASN A 245 30.78 7.14 11.97
CA ASN A 245 30.24 7.93 10.86
C ASN A 245 29.85 7.02 9.66
N HIS A 246 28.78 7.38 8.95
CA HIS A 246 28.20 6.63 7.84
C HIS A 246 27.71 5.21 8.17
N SER A 247 27.64 4.82 9.46
CA SER A 247 27.12 3.52 9.87
C SER A 247 25.60 3.46 9.99
N PHE A 248 24.91 4.61 9.92
CA PHE A 248 23.45 4.66 10.04
C PHE A 248 22.79 4.11 8.78
N GLN A 249 21.96 3.09 8.96
CA GLN A 249 21.19 2.44 7.92
C GLN A 249 19.71 2.51 8.26
N VAL A 250 18.87 2.73 7.25
CA VAL A 250 17.42 2.82 7.38
C VAL A 250 16.76 2.06 6.23
N GLU A 251 15.88 1.13 6.56
CA GLU A 251 15.08 0.37 5.61
C GLU A 251 13.60 0.51 5.97
N ARG A 252 12.74 0.74 4.97
CA ARG A 252 11.30 0.84 5.14
C ARG A 252 10.68 -0.54 5.03
N LEU A 253 9.90 -0.94 6.04
CA LEU A 253 9.15 -2.18 6.07
C LEU A 253 7.66 -1.87 5.92
N ASP A 254 7.12 -2.16 4.75
CA ASP A 254 5.70 -1.98 4.45
C ASP A 254 4.88 -3.19 4.91
N THR A 255 3.67 -2.90 5.38
CA THR A 255 2.64 -3.89 5.70
C THR A 255 1.32 -3.48 5.06
N CYS A 256 0.52 -4.47 4.67
CA CYS A 256 -0.82 -4.24 4.14
C CYS A 256 -1.84 -4.76 5.12
N ARG A 257 -2.95 -4.03 5.31
CA ARG A 257 -4.04 -4.52 6.18
C ARG A 257 -4.71 -5.77 5.58
N PRO A 258 -5.34 -6.62 6.41
CA PRO A 258 -6.02 -7.81 5.93
C PRO A 258 -6.99 -7.51 4.78
N GLY A 259 -6.96 -8.36 3.75
CA GLY A 259 -7.70 -8.17 2.50
C GLY A 259 -6.96 -7.40 1.41
N PHE A 260 -5.75 -6.90 1.68
CA PHE A 260 -4.93 -6.16 0.72
C PHE A 260 -3.54 -6.80 0.54
N GLY A 261 -2.90 -6.49 -0.58
CA GLY A 261 -1.53 -6.89 -0.87
C GLY A 261 -0.89 -6.04 -1.96
N LYS A 262 0.42 -6.20 -2.13
CA LYS A 262 1.23 -5.55 -3.16
C LYS A 262 1.48 -6.51 -4.31
N ASN A 263 1.39 -5.99 -5.53
CA ASN A 263 1.78 -6.73 -6.73
C ASN A 263 2.20 -5.75 -7.82
N GLU A 264 3.50 -5.48 -7.92
CA GLU A 264 4.05 -4.51 -8.87
C GLU A 264 3.75 -4.88 -10.33
N GLY A 265 3.75 -6.17 -10.66
CA GLY A 265 3.48 -6.65 -12.01
C GLY A 265 2.01 -6.49 -12.43
N LEU A 266 1.08 -6.75 -11.52
CA LEU A 266 -0.35 -6.62 -11.78
C LEU A 266 -0.82 -5.17 -11.68
N HIS A 267 -0.23 -4.40 -10.76
CA HIS A 267 -0.65 -3.05 -10.40
C HIS A 267 0.46 -2.01 -10.63
N SER A 268 1.01 -1.98 -11.85
CA SER A 268 2.12 -1.09 -12.22
C SER A 268 1.87 0.40 -11.96
N ASN A 269 0.63 0.87 -12.09
CA ASN A 269 0.26 2.27 -11.83
C ASN A 269 0.14 2.60 -10.31
N CYS A 270 0.24 1.60 -9.43
CA CYS A 270 0.19 1.73 -7.97
C CYS A 270 1.15 0.72 -7.32
N ALA A 271 2.39 0.63 -7.83
CA ALA A 271 3.32 -0.44 -7.47
C ALA A 271 3.66 -0.50 -5.97
N SER A 272 3.66 0.64 -5.28
CA SER A 272 3.91 0.76 -3.84
C SER A 272 2.65 0.63 -2.98
N CYS A 273 1.47 0.49 -3.56
CA CYS A 273 0.19 0.53 -2.86
C CYS A 273 -0.24 -0.85 -2.37
N CYS A 274 -1.00 -0.89 -1.29
CA CYS A 274 -1.76 -2.06 -0.89
C CYS A 274 -3.07 -2.07 -1.67
N VAL A 275 -3.16 -2.91 -2.69
CA VAL A 275 -4.35 -3.07 -3.53
C VAL A 275 -5.18 -4.23 -3.01
N VAL A 276 -6.50 -4.11 -3.10
CA VAL A 276 -7.44 -5.12 -2.65
C VAL A 276 -7.16 -6.48 -3.30
N CYS A 277 -7.15 -7.55 -2.51
CA CYS A 277 -7.00 -8.90 -3.02
C CYS A 277 -8.17 -9.26 -3.93
N SER A 278 -7.86 -9.79 -5.11
CA SER A 278 -8.85 -10.19 -6.12
C SER A 278 -9.59 -11.47 -5.71
N PRO A 279 -10.79 -11.73 -6.28
CA PRO A 279 -11.43 -13.04 -6.18
C PRO A 279 -10.45 -14.18 -6.49
N GLY A 280 -10.56 -15.28 -5.76
CA GLY A 280 -9.59 -16.36 -5.79
C GLY A 280 -8.36 -16.13 -4.91
N THR A 281 -8.27 -15.02 -4.19
CA THR A 281 -7.17 -14.70 -3.26
C THR A 281 -7.66 -14.06 -1.95
N PHE A 282 -6.83 -14.09 -0.91
CA PHE A 282 -7.11 -13.47 0.39
C PHE A 282 -5.82 -13.04 1.09
N SER A 283 -5.94 -12.14 2.07
CA SER A 283 -4.83 -11.78 2.96
C SER A 283 -5.35 -11.74 4.40
N PRO A 284 -4.91 -12.64 5.29
CA PRO A 284 -5.47 -12.76 6.64
C PRO A 284 -4.86 -11.81 7.67
N ASP A 285 -3.66 -11.33 7.41
CA ASP A 285 -2.84 -10.61 8.38
C ASP A 285 -2.22 -9.35 7.75
N VAL A 286 -1.10 -8.89 8.32
CA VAL A 286 -0.39 -7.67 7.90
C VAL A 286 0.59 -7.91 6.74
N ALA A 287 0.60 -9.11 6.14
CA ALA A 287 1.49 -9.44 5.03
C ALA A 287 1.17 -8.63 3.77
N VAL A 288 2.18 -8.43 2.94
CA VAL A 288 2.08 -7.69 1.67
C VAL A 288 1.64 -8.58 0.49
N ILE A 289 1.24 -9.83 0.72
CA ILE A 289 0.97 -10.81 -0.35
C ILE A 289 -0.45 -11.34 -0.23
N CYS A 290 -1.21 -11.28 -1.33
CA CYS A 290 -2.48 -11.99 -1.45
C CYS A 290 -2.23 -13.48 -1.74
N GLN A 291 -2.66 -14.34 -0.83
CA GLN A 291 -2.53 -15.79 -0.94
C GLN A 291 -3.66 -16.38 -1.78
N SER A 292 -3.40 -17.47 -2.50
CA SER A 292 -4.41 -18.11 -3.35
C SER A 292 -5.45 -18.89 -2.53
N CYS A 293 -6.72 -18.70 -2.85
CA CYS A 293 -7.87 -19.45 -2.32
C CYS A 293 -9.05 -19.38 -3.31
N ILE A 294 -9.22 -20.44 -4.11
CA ILE A 294 -10.13 -20.48 -5.27
C ILE A 294 -11.62 -20.35 -4.86
N SER A 295 -11.98 -20.70 -3.63
CA SER A 295 -13.36 -20.64 -3.13
C SER A 295 -13.87 -19.21 -2.85
N ILE A 296 -13.03 -18.21 -3.02
CA ILE A 296 -13.36 -16.81 -2.75
C ILE A 296 -13.84 -16.13 -4.03
N HIS A 297 -15.02 -15.51 -3.98
CA HIS A 297 -15.61 -14.81 -5.12
C HIS A 297 -15.76 -13.30 -4.91
N VAL A 298 -15.21 -12.78 -3.81
CA VAL A 298 -15.30 -11.37 -3.44
C VAL A 298 -13.92 -10.74 -3.36
N TYR A 299 -13.84 -9.44 -3.61
CA TYR A 299 -12.64 -8.66 -3.38
C TYR A 299 -12.43 -8.43 -1.88
N GLY A 300 -11.18 -8.41 -1.43
CA GLY A 300 -10.81 -8.00 -0.08
C GLY A 300 -11.02 -9.06 1.00
N ALA A 301 -11.03 -10.35 0.61
CA ALA A 301 -11.24 -11.43 1.56
C ALA A 301 -10.09 -11.53 2.58
N LYS A 302 -10.47 -11.75 3.84
CA LYS A 302 -9.56 -11.80 5.00
C LYS A 302 -9.34 -13.22 5.52
N SER A 303 -10.01 -14.20 4.93
CA SER A 303 -9.88 -15.61 5.30
C SER A 303 -10.26 -16.48 4.12
N CYS A 304 -9.71 -17.70 4.10
CA CYS A 304 -10.07 -18.74 3.15
C CYS A 304 -11.05 -19.70 3.80
N PRO A 305 -12.29 -19.87 3.28
CA PRO A 305 -13.23 -20.85 3.81
C PRO A 305 -12.64 -22.26 3.72
N THR A 306 -12.56 -22.97 4.85
CA THR A 306 -12.25 -24.40 4.85
C THR A 306 -13.46 -25.16 4.32
N SER A 307 -13.31 -25.87 3.20
CA SER A 307 -14.36 -26.75 2.69
C SER A 307 -14.63 -27.85 3.74
N ASN A 308 -15.73 -27.76 4.48
CA ASN A 308 -16.19 -28.84 5.36
C ASN A 308 -16.59 -30.03 4.49
N LYS A 309 -15.64 -30.95 4.23
CA LYS A 309 -15.93 -32.29 3.71
C LYS A 309 -16.25 -33.27 4.85
N ASN A 310 -17.07 -32.88 5.82
CA ASN A 310 -17.55 -33.79 6.87
C ASN A 310 -19.06 -33.62 7.07
N GLN A 311 -19.83 -33.89 6.01
CA GLN A 311 -21.28 -34.04 6.14
C GLN A 311 -21.83 -35.02 5.11
N GLN A 312 -21.37 -36.27 5.17
CA GLN A 312 -22.11 -37.45 4.71
C GLN A 312 -21.35 -38.72 5.09
N TYR A 313 -21.68 -39.28 6.26
CA TYR A 313 -21.89 -40.71 6.51
C TYR A 313 -22.37 -40.82 7.96
N LYS A 314 -23.69 -40.73 8.11
CA LYS A 314 -24.41 -41.36 9.22
C LYS A 314 -25.35 -42.34 8.54
N ASP A 315 -24.92 -43.60 8.51
CA ASP A 315 -25.84 -44.73 8.62
C ASP A 315 -26.08 -44.96 10.13
#